data_AF-A0A2E4RYP9-F1
#
_entry.id   AF-A0A2E4RYP9-F1
#
_cell.length_a   1.000
_cell.length_b   1.000
_cell.length_c   1.000
_cell.angle_alpha   90.00
_cell.angle_beta   90.00
_cell.angle_gamma   90.00
#
_symmetry.space_group_name_H-M   'P 1'
#
loop_
_entity.id
_entity.type
_entity.pdbx_description
1 polymer ?
#
loop_
_entity_poly.entity_id
_entity_poly.type
_entity_poly.pdbx_seq_one_letter_code
_entity_poly.pdbx_strand_id
1 'polypeptide(L)'
;MSKPPVGSKANPSEFDVISKLAEDEPYFVIRAHDPLSSALVELHAYIGAGQAGAAHNKLAEIMALTSARAPRPASSPKYRETFAISLAMEQWRDTHKD
;
A
#
# COMPACT_ATOMS: atom_id res chain seq x y z
N MET A 1 11.16 28.30 5.00
CA MET A 1 10.04 27.37 5.27
C MET A 1 10.16 26.20 4.31
N SER A 2 10.28 24.97 4.80
CA SER A 2 10.32 23.77 3.95
C SER A 2 8.96 23.56 3.30
N LYS A 3 8.91 23.21 2.01
CA LYS A 3 7.67 22.80 1.35
C LYS A 3 7.14 21.53 2.02
N PRO A 4 5.81 21.35 2.19
CA PRO A 4 5.27 20.12 2.75
C PRO A 4 5.66 18.90 1.88
N PRO A 5 5.83 17.69 2.46
CA PRO A 5 6.21 16.50 1.71
C PRO A 5 5.21 16.14 0.60
N VAL A 6 5.70 15.65 -0.54
CA VAL A 6 4.86 15.17 -1.65
C VAL A 6 3.97 14.02 -1.17
N GLY A 7 2.70 14.02 -1.57
CA GLY A 7 1.71 13.03 -1.16
C GLY A 7 1.16 13.24 0.26
N SER A 8 1.50 14.35 0.91
CA SER A 8 0.88 14.74 2.18
C SER A 8 -0.41 15.50 1.95
N LYS A 9 -1.28 15.59 2.97
CA LYS A 9 -2.51 16.40 2.88
C LYS A 9 -2.27 17.88 2.52
N ALA A 10 -1.10 18.43 2.88
CA ALA A 10 -0.74 19.82 2.60
C ALA A 10 0.04 20.01 1.28
N ASN A 11 0.39 18.91 0.60
CA ASN A 11 1.01 18.89 -0.72
C ASN A 11 0.63 17.56 -1.42
N PRO A 12 -0.65 17.43 -1.84
CA PRO A 12 -1.15 16.20 -2.42
C PRO A 12 -0.44 15.88 -3.74
N SER A 13 -0.36 14.59 -4.06
CA SER A 13 0.19 14.14 -5.34
C SER A 13 -0.73 14.54 -6.49
N GLU A 14 -0.20 14.71 -7.70
CA GLU A 14 -1.02 14.82 -8.91
C GLU A 14 -1.89 13.57 -9.15
N PHE A 15 -1.45 12.43 -8.60
CA PHE A 15 -2.13 11.14 -8.62
C PHE A 15 -2.91 10.84 -7.33
N ASP A 16 -3.18 11.84 -6.49
CA ASP A 16 -4.05 11.63 -5.33
C ASP A 16 -5.47 11.26 -5.80
N VAL A 17 -5.92 10.07 -5.40
CA VAL A 17 -7.22 9.51 -5.78
C VAL A 17 -8.28 9.71 -4.70
N ILE A 18 -7.93 10.20 -3.51
CA ILE A 18 -8.85 10.22 -2.37
C ILE A 18 -10.13 11.00 -2.67
N SER A 19 -10.03 12.12 -3.41
CA SER A 19 -11.21 12.91 -3.81
C SER A 19 -11.96 12.34 -5.02
N LYS A 20 -11.45 11.28 -5.64
CA LYS A 20 -11.98 10.65 -6.86
C LYS A 20 -12.58 9.26 -6.61
N LEU A 21 -12.36 8.66 -5.43
CA LEU A 21 -12.94 7.37 -5.05
C LEU A 21 -14.47 7.44 -5.08
N ALA A 22 -15.12 6.35 -5.52
CA ALA A 22 -16.56 6.21 -5.34
C ALA A 22 -16.92 6.11 -3.84
N GLU A 23 -18.17 6.42 -3.50
CA GLU A 23 -18.62 6.39 -2.09
C GLU A 23 -18.46 5.00 -1.44
N ASP A 24 -18.57 3.94 -2.23
CA ASP A 24 -18.48 2.55 -1.80
C ASP A 24 -17.15 1.85 -2.21
N GLU A 25 -16.23 2.58 -2.85
CA GLU A 25 -14.95 2.02 -3.30
C GLU A 25 -14.01 1.78 -2.08
N PRO A 26 -13.63 0.52 -1.80
CA PRO A 26 -12.75 0.22 -0.68
C PRO A 26 -11.31 0.66 -0.98
N TYR A 27 -10.67 1.31 0.00
CA TYR A 27 -9.27 1.73 -0.08
C TYR A 27 -8.48 1.34 1.18
N PHE A 28 -7.16 1.20 1.04
CA PHE A 28 -6.26 0.88 2.16
C PHE A 28 -5.09 1.85 2.18
N VAL A 29 -4.85 2.49 3.34
CA VAL A 29 -3.78 3.47 3.52
C VAL A 29 -2.65 2.88 4.36
N ILE A 30 -1.46 2.82 3.78
CA ILE A 30 -0.23 2.57 4.53
C ILE A 30 0.37 3.94 4.92
N ARG A 31 0.36 4.26 6.21
CA ARG A 31 0.84 5.55 6.72
C ARG A 31 2.37 5.60 6.71
N ALA A 32 2.95 6.78 6.51
CA ALA A 32 4.40 7.02 6.53
C ALA A 32 5.11 6.66 7.86
N HIS A 33 4.37 6.51 8.96
CA HIS A 33 4.91 6.00 10.23
C HIS A 33 5.12 4.48 10.23
N ASP A 34 4.56 3.75 9.27
CA ASP A 34 4.85 2.34 9.09
C ASP A 34 6.24 2.21 8.44
N PRO A 35 7.23 1.56 9.06
CA PRO A 35 8.58 1.46 8.51
C PRO A 35 8.66 0.81 7.12
N LEU A 36 7.64 0.05 6.73
CA LEU A 36 7.58 -0.60 5.42
C LEU A 36 6.94 0.28 4.34
N SER A 37 6.40 1.44 4.69
CA SER A 37 5.55 2.23 3.79
C SER A 37 6.26 2.63 2.50
N SER A 38 7.48 3.17 2.59
CA SER A 38 8.24 3.60 1.42
C SER A 38 8.63 2.41 0.54
N ALA A 39 9.11 1.32 1.14
CA ALA A 39 9.52 0.12 0.42
C ALA A 39 8.35 -0.55 -0.31
N LEU A 40 7.15 -0.57 0.28
CA LEU A 40 5.94 -1.10 -0.36
C LEU A 40 5.48 -0.22 -1.54
N VAL A 41 5.59 1.11 -1.43
CA VAL A 41 5.31 2.03 -2.55
C VAL A 41 6.30 1.82 -3.70
N GLU A 42 7.59 1.68 -3.40
CA GLU A 42 8.62 1.37 -4.41
C GLU A 42 8.38 0.02 -5.09
N LEU A 43 8.04 -1.02 -4.32
CA LEU A 43 7.71 -2.33 -4.86
C LEU A 43 6.54 -2.26 -5.84
N HIS A 44 5.48 -1.54 -5.48
CA HIS A 44 4.33 -1.32 -6.36
C HIS A 44 4.75 -0.63 -7.68
N ALA A 45 5.60 0.39 -7.60
CA ALA A 45 6.11 1.10 -8.78
C ALA A 45 6.95 0.17 -9.69
N TYR A 46 7.84 -0.66 -9.13
CA TYR A 46 8.64 -1.59 -9.93
C TYR A 46 7.80 -2.66 -10.63
N ILE A 47 6.73 -3.15 -9.98
CA ILE A 47 5.79 -4.10 -10.59
C ILE A 47 5.07 -3.42 -11.76
N GLY A 48 4.52 -2.22 -11.56
CA GLY A 48 3.82 -1.48 -12.61
C GLY A 48 4.71 -1.12 -13.81
N ALA A 49 6.00 -0.89 -13.56
CA ALA A 49 7.00 -0.61 -14.60
C ALA A 49 7.55 -1.88 -15.31
N GLY A 50 7.11 -3.08 -14.93
CA GLY A 50 7.60 -4.34 -15.49
C GLY A 50 9.05 -4.69 -15.11
N GLN A 51 9.61 -4.04 -14.09
CA GLN A 51 11.00 -4.23 -13.65
C GLN A 51 11.11 -5.39 -12.67
N ALA A 52 10.89 -6.62 -13.14
CA ALA A 52 10.82 -7.81 -12.30
C ALA A 52 12.05 -8.04 -11.39
N GLY A 53 13.26 -7.79 -11.90
CA GLY A 53 14.49 -7.92 -11.10
C GLY A 53 14.56 -6.91 -9.95
N ALA A 54 14.21 -5.65 -10.21
CA ALA A 54 14.17 -4.61 -9.18
C ALA A 54 13.07 -4.89 -8.14
N ALA A 55 11.89 -5.32 -8.59
CA ALA A 55 10.80 -5.75 -7.72
C ALA A 55 11.21 -6.91 -6.82
N HIS A 56 11.89 -7.93 -7.36
CA HIS A 56 12.39 -9.06 -6.58
C HIS A 56 13.38 -8.61 -5.49
N ASN A 57 14.34 -7.75 -5.85
CA ASN A 57 15.31 -7.23 -4.89
C ASN A 57 14.63 -6.42 -3.78
N LYS A 58 13.65 -5.58 -4.13
CA LYS A 58 12.88 -4.78 -3.16
C LYS A 58 12.07 -5.67 -2.22
N LEU A 59 11.47 -6.76 -2.72
CA LEU A 59 10.79 -7.73 -1.89
C LEU A 59 11.76 -8.39 -0.89
N ALA A 60 12.94 -8.80 -1.35
CA ALA A 60 13.97 -9.37 -0.47
C ALA A 60 14.40 -8.40 0.65
N GLU A 61 14.54 -7.10 0.33
CA GLU A 61 14.81 -6.05 1.31
C GLU A 61 13.70 -5.93 2.36
N ILE A 62 12.43 -5.93 1.95
CA ILE A 62 11.27 -5.91 2.86
C ILE A 62 11.29 -7.13 3.80
N MET A 63 11.60 -8.32 3.27
CA MET A 63 11.70 -9.53 4.08
C MET A 63 12.85 -9.44 5.08
N ALA A 64 13.99 -8.84 4.70
CA ALA A 64 15.10 -8.60 5.61
C ALA A 64 14.72 -7.62 6.74
N LEU A 65 14.04 -6.51 6.43
CA LEU A 65 13.58 -5.52 7.42
C LEU A 65 12.60 -6.11 8.44
N THR A 66 11.82 -7.11 8.05
CA THR A 66 10.83 -7.74 8.91
C THR A 66 11.37 -8.97 9.66
N SER A 67 12.47 -9.56 9.20
CA SER A 67 13.08 -10.77 9.78
C SER A 67 13.50 -10.63 11.25
N ALA A 68 13.87 -9.41 11.67
CA ALA A 68 14.31 -9.14 13.04
C ALA A 68 13.15 -9.09 14.07
N ARG A 69 11.89 -9.12 13.62
CA ARG A 69 10.70 -9.09 14.49
C ARG A 69 9.96 -10.40 14.38
N ALA A 70 9.48 -10.92 15.52
CA ALA A 70 8.61 -12.08 15.51
C ALA A 70 7.42 -11.83 14.56
N PRO A 71 7.04 -12.81 13.72
CA PRO A 71 5.84 -12.71 12.90
C PRO A 71 4.67 -12.33 13.81
N ARG A 72 3.94 -11.28 13.44
CA ARG A 72 2.74 -10.94 14.20
C ARG A 72 1.74 -12.10 14.08
N PRO A 73 0.96 -12.42 15.12
CA PRO A 73 0.00 -13.51 15.06
C PRO A 73 -0.95 -13.31 13.87
N ALA A 74 -1.16 -14.36 13.07
CA ALA A 74 -2.11 -14.35 11.97
C ALA A 74 -3.54 -13.99 12.44
N SER A 75 -3.83 -14.24 13.72
CA SER A 75 -5.08 -13.90 14.38
C SER A 75 -5.18 -12.44 14.84
N SER A 76 -4.17 -11.59 14.61
CA SER A 76 -4.23 -10.19 15.04
C SER A 76 -5.37 -9.45 14.31
N PRO A 77 -6.23 -8.71 15.03
CA PRO A 77 -7.35 -7.97 14.44
C PRO A 77 -6.94 -7.08 13.26
N LYS A 78 -5.75 -6.49 13.31
CA LYS A 78 -5.23 -5.65 12.22
C LYS A 78 -5.11 -6.42 10.90
N TYR A 79 -4.59 -7.65 10.91
CA TYR A 79 -4.43 -8.41 9.67
C TYR A 79 -5.75 -8.96 9.16
N ARG A 80 -6.65 -9.37 10.06
CA ARG A 80 -8.00 -9.77 9.65
C ARG A 80 -8.68 -8.65 8.89
N GLU A 81 -8.59 -7.43 9.39
CA GLU A 81 -9.14 -6.25 8.71
C GLU A 81 -8.45 -5.99 7.36
N THR A 82 -7.11 -6.04 7.31
CA THR A 82 -6.37 -5.85 6.04
C THR A 82 -6.74 -6.91 4.99
N PHE A 83 -6.90 -8.18 5.38
CA PHE A 83 -7.35 -9.23 4.47
C PHE A 83 -8.82 -9.06 4.05
N ALA A 84 -9.68 -8.62 4.97
CA ALA A 84 -11.09 -8.33 4.64
C ALA A 84 -11.20 -7.17 3.64
N ILE A 85 -10.44 -6.09 3.83
CA ILE A 85 -10.38 -4.96 2.88
C ILE A 85 -9.84 -5.44 1.53
N SER A 86 -8.77 -6.24 1.51
CA SER A 86 -8.22 -6.81 0.27
C SER A 86 -9.28 -7.61 -0.50
N LEU A 87 -10.06 -8.44 0.19
CA LEU A 87 -11.15 -9.21 -0.41
C LEU A 87 -12.26 -8.30 -0.93
N ALA A 88 -12.65 -7.27 -0.16
CA ALA A 88 -13.65 -6.30 -0.58
C ALA A 88 -13.22 -5.54 -1.84
N MET A 89 -11.94 -5.19 -1.98
CA MET A 89 -11.39 -4.58 -3.20
C MET A 89 -11.51 -5.47 -4.42
N GLU A 90 -11.26 -6.78 -4.27
CA GLU A 90 -11.44 -7.74 -5.36
C GLU A 90 -12.91 -7.83 -5.79
N GLN A 91 -13.81 -7.96 -4.83
CA GLN A 91 -15.25 -8.06 -5.07
C GLN A 91 -15.83 -6.78 -5.68
N TRP A 92 -15.46 -5.61 -5.17
CA TRP A 92 -15.90 -4.32 -5.69
C TRP A 92 -15.47 -4.16 -7.15
N ARG A 93 -14.20 -4.45 -7.46
CA ARG A 93 -13.68 -4.41 -8.83
C ARG A 93 -14.43 -5.37 -9.76
N ASP A 94 -14.76 -6.58 -9.30
CA ASP A 94 -15.46 -7.57 -10.12
C ASP A 94 -16.93 -7.22 -10.40
N THR A 95 -17.56 -6.47 -9.50
CA THR A 95 -18.97 -6.04 -9.61
C THR A 95 -19.15 -4.70 -10.33
N HIS A 96 -18.06 -3.92 -10.48
CA HIS A 96 -18.00 -2.64 -11.18
C HIS A 96 -17.15 -2.72 -12.46
N LYS A 97 -17.05 -3.91 -13.06
CA LYS A 97 -16.48 -4.05 -14.41
C LYS A 97 -17.45 -3.44 -15.41
N ASP A 98 -17.04 -2.35 -16.04
CA ASP A 98 -17.61 -1.88 -17.31
C ASP A 98 -17.42 -2.94 -18.42
#